data_AF-G1VCK2-F1
#
_entry.id   AF-G1VCK2-F1
#
_cell.length_a   1.000
_cell.length_b   1.000
_cell.length_c   1.000
_cell.angle_alpha   90.00
_cell.angle_beta   90.00
_cell.angle_gamma   90.00
#
_symmetry.space_group_name_H-M   'P 1'
#
loop_
_entity.id
_entity.type
_entity.pdbx_description
1 polymer ?
#
loop_
_entity_poly.entity_id
_entity_poly.type
_entity_poly.pdbx_seq_one_letter_code
_entity_poly.pdbx_strand_id
1 'polypeptide(L)'
;MKKFLWGIIPVIILACVAFFLGRGTQHTGGKPLHETITDTVRYVDTIKYHNPAPVFVKSNGTTKVSVSVAHLKETLRNAMLDTLPRIRADTLEQIVLCEKDQDSVQIELPMLQSVYKDKDYTAYISGVNARLDSIFVYPKREVITIRKPPKHWHIGISSGYGTTVQGFKPYIGIGIIYSLISF
;
A
#
# COMPACT_ATOMS: atom_id res chain seq x y z
N MET A 1 -20.83 59.27 58.44
CA MET A 1 -20.98 58.04 57.63
C MET A 1 -20.50 58.16 56.17
N LYS A 2 -20.20 59.36 55.61
CA LYS A 2 -19.69 59.51 54.23
C LYS A 2 -18.25 59.01 53.98
N LYS A 3 -17.39 59.01 55.01
CA LYS A 3 -15.98 58.60 54.88
C LYS A 3 -15.77 57.10 54.69
N PHE A 4 -16.73 56.28 55.15
CA PHE A 4 -16.68 54.81 55.01
C PHE A 4 -17.06 54.37 53.58
N LEU A 5 -17.96 55.11 52.93
CA LEU A 5 -18.36 54.85 51.53
C LEU A 5 -17.23 55.09 50.54
N TRP A 6 -16.33 56.05 50.81
CA TRP A 6 -15.25 56.39 49.87
C TRP A 6 -14.16 55.32 49.79
N GLY A 7 -14.00 54.50 50.83
CA GLY A 7 -13.08 53.34 50.83
C GLY A 7 -13.64 52.10 50.16
N ILE A 8 -14.97 51.95 50.09
CA ILE A 8 -15.62 50.76 49.50
C ILE A 8 -15.66 50.84 47.96
N ILE A 9 -15.87 52.04 47.42
CA ILE A 9 -15.92 52.27 45.97
C ILE A 9 -14.67 51.76 45.22
N PRO A 10 -13.42 52.06 45.64
CA PRO A 10 -12.24 51.56 44.94
C PRO A 10 -12.08 50.04 45.03
N VAL A 11 -12.53 49.41 46.12
CA VAL A 11 -12.48 47.94 46.30
C VAL A 11 -13.45 47.25 45.35
N ILE A 12 -14.65 47.80 45.16
CA ILE A 12 -15.63 47.27 44.21
C ILE A 12 -15.13 47.45 42.77
N ILE A 13 -14.54 48.60 42.44
CA ILE A 13 -13.97 48.84 41.11
C ILE A 13 -12.84 47.85 40.82
N LEU A 14 -11.94 47.59 41.78
CA LEU A 14 -10.86 46.63 41.63
C LEU A 14 -11.38 45.20 41.44
N ALA A 15 -12.42 44.81 42.16
CA ALA A 15 -13.09 43.51 42.01
C ALA A 15 -13.76 43.36 40.63
N CYS A 16 -14.44 44.42 40.16
CA CYS A 16 -15.02 44.43 38.81
C CYS A 16 -13.94 44.31 37.72
N VAL A 17 -12.84 45.07 37.83
CA VAL A 17 -11.74 45.01 36.86
C VAL A 17 -11.09 43.63 36.83
N ALA A 18 -10.85 43.01 37.99
CA ALA A 18 -10.33 41.65 38.08
C ALA A 18 -11.29 40.61 37.46
N PHE A 19 -12.60 40.78 37.66
CA PHE A 19 -13.62 39.91 37.09
C PHE A 19 -13.70 40.03 35.56
N PHE A 20 -13.61 41.24 35.01
CA PHE A 20 -13.62 41.44 33.56
C PHE A 20 -12.32 40.99 32.88
N LEU A 21 -11.16 41.22 33.49
CA LEU A 21 -9.88 40.70 33.00
C LEU A 21 -9.81 39.17 33.08
N GLY A 22 -10.36 38.57 34.13
CA GLY A 22 -10.45 37.11 34.29
C GLY A 22 -11.34 36.41 33.26
N ARG A 23 -12.30 37.13 32.65
CA ARG A 23 -13.11 36.61 31.54
C ARG A 23 -12.44 36.81 30.17
N GLY A 24 -11.58 37.82 30.03
CA GLY A 24 -10.80 38.08 28.81
C GLY A 24 -9.72 37.04 28.54
N THR A 25 -9.25 36.29 29.54
CA THR A 25 -8.19 35.29 29.41
C THR A 25 -8.69 33.85 29.24
N GLN A 26 -10.01 33.60 29.23
CA GLN A 26 -10.57 32.25 29.08
C GLN A 26 -10.73 31.76 27.63
N HIS A 27 -10.15 32.45 26.65
CA HIS A 27 -10.21 32.04 25.25
C HIS A 27 -8.91 31.41 24.74
N THR A 28 -8.37 30.44 25.48
CA THR A 28 -7.57 29.37 24.87
C THR A 28 -8.42 28.12 24.84
N GLY A 29 -9.40 28.15 23.94
CA GLY A 29 -10.08 26.94 23.49
C GLY A 29 -9.02 25.96 23.05
N GLY A 30 -8.87 24.87 23.82
CA GLY A 30 -8.13 23.71 23.38
C GLY A 30 -8.72 23.32 22.03
N LYS A 31 -7.91 23.44 20.98
CA LYS A 31 -8.28 22.87 19.68
C LYS A 31 -8.55 21.39 19.95
N PRO A 32 -9.73 20.85 19.60
CA PRO A 32 -9.96 19.43 19.74
C PRO A 32 -8.86 18.73 18.96
N LEU A 33 -8.15 17.86 19.68
CA LEU A 33 -7.15 16.96 19.16
C LEU A 33 -7.72 16.35 17.88
N HIS A 34 -7.08 16.61 16.74
CA HIS A 34 -7.54 16.19 15.43
C HIS A 34 -7.80 14.69 15.50
N GLU A 35 -9.08 14.31 15.63
CA GLU A 35 -9.51 12.93 15.64
C GLU A 35 -9.08 12.38 14.30
N THR A 36 -8.01 11.59 14.33
CA THR A 36 -7.44 11.00 13.12
C THR A 36 -8.39 9.86 12.76
N ILE A 37 -9.49 10.22 12.12
CA ILE A 37 -10.37 9.28 11.43
C ILE A 37 -9.46 8.60 10.40
N THR A 38 -9.06 7.38 10.73
CA THR A 38 -8.13 6.62 9.92
C THR A 38 -8.97 5.87 8.89
N ASP A 39 -9.39 6.58 7.84
CA ASP A 39 -10.07 5.98 6.70
C ASP A 39 -9.10 5.02 6.01
N THR A 40 -9.15 3.75 6.40
CA THR A 40 -8.30 2.71 5.82
C THR A 40 -8.90 2.27 4.49
N VAL A 41 -8.66 3.05 3.44
CA VAL A 41 -9.00 2.66 2.08
C VAL A 41 -8.00 1.59 1.64
N ARG A 42 -8.47 0.35 1.50
CA ARG A 42 -7.67 -0.75 0.95
C ARG A 42 -7.63 -0.62 -0.57
N TYR A 43 -6.58 0.00 -1.10
CA TYR A 43 -6.30 -0.02 -2.53
C TYR A 43 -5.57 -1.32 -2.88
N VAL A 44 -6.17 -2.13 -3.76
CA VAL A 44 -5.53 -3.32 -4.32
C VAL A 44 -4.98 -2.92 -5.69
N ASP A 45 -3.68 -2.63 -5.76
CA ASP A 45 -3.01 -2.35 -7.03
C ASP A 45 -2.60 -3.68 -7.69
N THR A 46 -3.20 -3.99 -8.84
CA THR A 46 -2.82 -5.14 -9.67
C THR A 46 -2.16 -4.64 -10.95
N ILE A 47 -0.84 -4.81 -11.07
CA ILE A 47 -0.12 -4.55 -12.32
C ILE A 47 -0.39 -5.72 -13.28
N LYS A 48 -1.04 -5.44 -14.41
CA LYS A 48 -1.29 -6.44 -15.46
C LYS A 48 -0.06 -6.57 -16.36
N TYR A 49 0.47 -7.78 -16.46
CA TYR A 49 1.50 -8.12 -17.44
C TYR A 49 0.86 -8.86 -18.62
N HIS A 50 1.03 -8.33 -19.83
CA HIS A 50 0.59 -8.98 -21.05
C HIS A 50 1.74 -9.79 -21.63
N ASN A 51 1.52 -11.10 -21.79
CA ASN A 51 2.38 -12.03 -22.52
C ASN A 51 3.87 -11.97 -22.14
N PRO A 52 4.24 -12.20 -20.86
CA PRO A 52 5.64 -12.29 -20.49
C PRO A 52 6.29 -13.46 -21.25
N ALA A 53 7.43 -13.24 -21.88
CA ALA A 53 8.22 -14.29 -22.52
C ALA A 53 9.11 -14.99 -21.48
N PRO A 54 9.28 -16.33 -21.55
CA PRO A 54 10.18 -17.03 -20.65
C PRO A 54 11.63 -16.63 -20.96
N VAL A 55 12.38 -16.29 -19.92
CA VAL A 55 13.80 -15.92 -20.06
C VAL A 55 14.65 -17.18 -20.27
N PHE A 56 14.28 -18.27 -19.60
CA PHE A 56 14.96 -19.56 -19.73
C PHE A 56 13.94 -20.69 -19.84
N VAL A 57 14.25 -21.68 -20.69
CA VAL A 57 13.53 -22.94 -20.78
C VAL A 57 14.53 -24.07 -20.59
N LYS A 58 14.31 -24.92 -19.58
CA LYS A 58 15.15 -26.07 -19.25
C LYS A 58 14.34 -27.35 -19.36
N SER A 59 14.92 -28.41 -19.91
CA SER A 59 14.33 -29.75 -19.85
C SER A 59 14.56 -30.37 -18.47
N ASN A 60 13.50 -30.80 -17.80
CA ASN A 60 13.50 -31.38 -16.45
C ASN A 60 13.10 -32.86 -16.45
N GLY A 61 13.46 -33.60 -17.50
CA GLY A 61 13.21 -35.04 -17.63
C GLY A 61 12.05 -35.38 -18.55
N THR A 62 11.55 -36.62 -18.46
CA THR A 62 10.41 -37.12 -19.25
C THR A 62 9.29 -37.59 -18.34
N THR A 63 8.04 -37.35 -18.75
CA THR A 63 6.85 -37.82 -18.04
C THR A 63 6.02 -38.68 -18.98
N LYS A 64 5.58 -39.85 -18.50
CA LYS A 64 4.65 -40.72 -19.21
C LYS A 64 3.25 -40.13 -19.07
N VAL A 65 2.65 -39.72 -20.18
CA VAL A 65 1.27 -39.25 -20.23
C VAL A 65 0.44 -40.30 -20.96
N SER A 66 -0.63 -40.73 -20.31
CA SER A 66 -1.63 -41.60 -20.95
C SER A 66 -2.60 -40.73 -21.72
N VAL A 67 -2.64 -40.88 -23.03
CA VAL A 67 -3.56 -40.13 -23.90
C VAL A 67 -4.52 -41.12 -24.54
N SER A 68 -5.81 -40.79 -24.53
CA SER A 68 -6.82 -41.64 -25.17
C SER A 68 -6.64 -41.66 -26.69
N VAL A 69 -6.70 -42.83 -27.29
CA VAL A 69 -6.53 -43.00 -28.74
C VAL A 69 -7.66 -42.30 -29.51
N ALA A 70 -8.88 -42.29 -28.96
CA ALA A 70 -10.02 -41.57 -29.53
C ALA A 70 -9.73 -40.06 -29.66
N HIS A 71 -9.12 -39.45 -28.66
CA HIS A 71 -8.76 -38.03 -28.69
C HIS A 71 -7.65 -37.75 -29.72
N LEU A 72 -6.63 -38.61 -29.81
CA LEU A 72 -5.59 -38.46 -30.84
C LEU A 72 -6.17 -38.61 -32.26
N LYS A 73 -7.07 -39.57 -32.47
CA LYS A 73 -7.75 -39.78 -33.76
C LYS A 73 -8.58 -38.58 -34.16
N GLU A 74 -9.32 -38.00 -33.21
CA GLU A 74 -10.12 -36.79 -33.46
C GLU A 74 -9.22 -35.58 -33.76
N THR A 75 -8.16 -35.36 -32.98
CA THR A 75 -7.21 -34.26 -33.19
C THR A 75 -6.45 -34.40 -34.50
N LEU A 76 -6.05 -35.62 -34.88
CA LEU A 76 -5.44 -35.89 -36.19
C LEU A 76 -6.44 -35.69 -37.33
N ARG A 77 -7.68 -36.15 -37.19
CA ARG A 77 -8.74 -35.90 -38.18
C ARG A 77 -8.96 -34.41 -38.41
N ASN A 78 -9.02 -33.63 -37.33
CA ASN A 78 -9.26 -32.19 -37.40
C ASN A 78 -8.03 -31.43 -37.94
N ALA A 79 -6.82 -31.79 -37.51
CA ALA A 79 -5.58 -31.18 -38.03
C ALA A 79 -5.34 -31.48 -39.52
N MET A 80 -5.71 -32.69 -39.97
CA MET A 80 -5.60 -33.11 -41.36
C MET A 80 -6.69 -32.49 -42.25
N LEU A 81 -7.85 -32.15 -41.67
CA LEU A 81 -8.91 -31.41 -42.34
C LEU A 81 -8.47 -29.99 -42.74
N ASP A 82 -7.61 -29.38 -41.93
CA ASP A 82 -7.12 -28.01 -42.14
C ASP A 82 -5.92 -27.92 -43.11
N THR A 83 -5.28 -29.05 -43.47
CA THR A 83 -3.99 -29.01 -44.19
C THR A 83 -3.88 -29.76 -45.52
N LEU A 84 -4.87 -30.52 -46.03
CA LEU A 84 -4.65 -31.27 -47.27
C LEU A 84 -5.68 -31.05 -48.40
N PRO A 85 -5.20 -31.03 -49.67
CA PRO A 85 -6.06 -31.16 -50.83
C PRO A 85 -6.63 -32.58 -50.86
N ARG A 86 -7.82 -32.71 -51.45
CA ARG A 86 -8.62 -33.92 -51.69
C ARG A 86 -7.79 -35.08 -52.26
N ILE A 87 -7.09 -35.83 -51.40
CA ILE A 87 -6.49 -37.11 -51.76
C ILE A 87 -7.12 -38.20 -50.90
N ARG A 88 -7.91 -39.01 -51.61
CA ARG A 88 -8.42 -40.37 -51.34
C ARG A 88 -8.43 -40.84 -49.88
N ALA A 89 -9.64 -41.12 -49.40
CA ALA A 89 -9.96 -41.70 -48.09
C ALA A 89 -9.33 -43.09 -47.82
N ASP A 90 -8.77 -43.74 -48.84
CA ASP A 90 -8.35 -45.14 -48.81
C ASP A 90 -7.09 -45.38 -47.94
N THR A 91 -6.24 -44.37 -47.73
CA THR A 91 -5.06 -44.48 -46.85
C THR A 91 -5.40 -44.37 -45.36
N LEU A 92 -6.55 -43.76 -45.03
CA LEU A 92 -7.01 -43.54 -43.65
C LEU A 92 -7.42 -44.86 -42.99
N GLU A 93 -8.01 -45.77 -43.77
CA GLU A 93 -8.41 -47.10 -43.32
C GLU A 93 -7.21 -47.95 -42.89
N GLN A 94 -6.05 -47.80 -43.53
CA GLN A 94 -4.90 -48.68 -43.30
C GLN A 94 -4.07 -48.31 -42.05
N ILE A 95 -4.08 -47.04 -41.61
CA ILE A 95 -3.46 -46.62 -40.34
C ILE A 95 -4.36 -46.94 -39.14
N VAL A 96 -5.68 -47.03 -39.36
CA VAL A 96 -6.70 -47.28 -38.32
C VAL A 96 -6.93 -48.78 -38.04
N LEU A 97 -6.39 -49.67 -38.88
CA LEU A 97 -6.54 -51.13 -38.71
C LEU A 97 -5.53 -51.77 -37.74
N CYS A 98 -4.55 -51.01 -37.26
CA CYS A 98 -3.66 -51.48 -36.19
C CYS A 98 -4.14 -50.92 -34.85
N GLU A 99 -4.49 -51.85 -33.95
CA GLU A 99 -4.80 -51.64 -32.52
C GLU A 99 -6.26 -51.28 -32.19
N LYS A 100 -7.15 -52.26 -32.40
CA LYS A 100 -8.58 -52.17 -32.09
C LYS A 100 -8.93 -52.37 -30.60
N ASP A 101 -7.95 -52.60 -29.73
CA ASP A 101 -8.17 -53.06 -28.34
C ASP A 101 -7.42 -52.27 -27.25
N GLN A 102 -6.82 -51.11 -27.55
CA GLN A 102 -6.24 -50.22 -26.53
C GLN A 102 -6.88 -48.83 -26.53
N ASP A 103 -7.60 -48.52 -25.45
CA ASP A 103 -8.27 -47.22 -25.29
C ASP A 103 -7.29 -46.08 -24.94
N SER A 104 -6.08 -46.41 -24.47
CA SER A 104 -5.08 -45.44 -24.04
C SER A 104 -3.67 -45.83 -24.45
N VAL A 105 -2.92 -44.88 -25.02
CA VAL A 105 -1.50 -45.05 -25.36
C VAL A 105 -0.66 -44.20 -24.40
N GLN A 106 0.41 -44.79 -23.87
CA GLN A 106 1.38 -44.09 -23.03
C GLN A 106 2.48 -43.48 -23.89
N ILE A 107 2.63 -42.16 -23.83
CA ILE A 107 3.65 -41.41 -24.57
C ILE A 107 4.60 -40.76 -23.56
N GLU A 108 5.91 -40.88 -23.78
CA GLU A 108 6.92 -40.17 -23.00
C GLU A 108 7.12 -38.76 -23.58
N LEU A 109 6.70 -37.75 -22.82
CA LEU A 109 6.84 -36.34 -23.22
C LEU A 109 7.94 -35.66 -22.42
N PRO A 110 8.76 -34.80 -23.04
CA PRO A 110 9.75 -34.03 -22.32
C PRO A 110 9.06 -33.02 -21.39
N MET A 111 9.42 -33.03 -20.12
CA MET A 111 8.93 -32.06 -19.15
C MET A 111 9.79 -30.80 -19.25
N LEU A 112 9.19 -29.69 -19.68
CA LEU A 112 9.88 -28.40 -19.75
C LEU A 112 9.64 -27.59 -18.48
N GLN A 113 10.63 -26.80 -18.10
CA GLN A 113 10.56 -25.80 -17.04
C GLN A 113 10.91 -24.44 -17.63
N SER A 114 9.96 -23.52 -17.59
CA SER A 114 10.08 -22.15 -18.04
C SER A 114 10.23 -21.21 -16.85
N VAL A 115 11.23 -20.32 -16.91
CA VAL A 115 11.50 -19.31 -15.89
C VAL A 115 11.13 -17.94 -16.44
N TYR A 116 10.19 -17.29 -15.79
CA TYR A 116 9.78 -15.91 -16.06
C TYR A 116 10.40 -15.02 -15.01
N LYS A 117 11.19 -14.04 -15.43
CA LYS A 117 11.93 -13.17 -14.51
C LYS A 117 11.71 -11.72 -14.90
N ASP A 118 11.29 -10.93 -13.93
CA ASP A 118 11.14 -9.48 -14.02
C ASP A 118 11.66 -8.81 -12.75
N LYS A 119 11.56 -7.49 -12.66
CA LYS A 119 11.94 -6.68 -11.49
C LYS A 119 11.05 -6.96 -10.28
N ASP A 120 9.77 -7.21 -10.54
CA ASP A 120 8.73 -7.28 -9.51
C ASP A 120 8.37 -8.73 -9.15
N TYR A 121 8.81 -9.72 -9.94
CA TYR A 121 8.58 -11.13 -9.66
C TYR A 121 9.55 -12.09 -10.37
N THR A 122 9.63 -13.32 -9.89
CA THR A 122 10.22 -14.46 -10.59
C THR A 122 9.28 -15.66 -10.45
N ALA A 123 8.83 -16.24 -11.57
CA ALA A 123 7.94 -17.38 -11.60
C ALA A 123 8.58 -18.58 -12.31
N TYR A 124 8.41 -19.75 -11.74
CA TYR A 124 8.83 -21.03 -12.29
C TYR A 124 7.59 -21.82 -12.69
N ILE A 125 7.48 -22.13 -13.97
CA ILE A 125 6.38 -22.92 -14.54
C ILE A 125 6.97 -24.22 -15.09
N SER A 126 6.45 -25.36 -14.68
CA SER A 126 6.92 -26.67 -15.12
C SER A 126 5.76 -27.58 -15.52
N GLY A 127 6.05 -28.57 -16.36
CA GLY A 127 5.10 -29.62 -16.70
C GLY A 127 4.74 -29.69 -18.18
N VAL A 128 4.21 -30.84 -18.58
CA VAL A 128 3.61 -31.05 -19.91
C VAL A 128 2.32 -30.22 -20.04
N ASN A 129 1.50 -30.24 -19.00
CA ASN A 129 0.47 -29.24 -18.77
C ASN A 129 1.07 -28.16 -17.88
N ALA A 130 1.32 -26.97 -18.45
CA ALA A 130 1.98 -25.87 -17.77
C ALA A 130 1.36 -25.63 -16.38
N ARG A 131 2.13 -25.90 -15.33
CA ARG A 131 1.73 -25.72 -13.94
C ARG A 131 2.70 -24.79 -13.25
N LEU A 132 2.18 -23.86 -12.45
CA LEU A 132 3.02 -23.02 -11.62
C LEU A 132 3.65 -23.88 -10.52
N ASP A 133 4.97 -23.85 -10.43
CA ASP A 133 5.76 -24.55 -9.42
C ASP A 133 6.04 -23.62 -8.24
N SER A 134 6.61 -22.44 -8.52
CA SER A 134 6.85 -21.41 -7.51
C SER A 134 6.80 -20.00 -8.09
N ILE A 135 6.46 -19.03 -7.24
CA ILE A 135 6.45 -17.61 -7.56
C ILE A 135 7.03 -16.81 -6.41
N PHE A 136 8.02 -15.97 -6.72
CA PHE A 136 8.62 -14.99 -5.83
C PHE A 136 8.13 -13.60 -6.26
N VAL A 137 7.59 -12.82 -5.32
CA VAL A 137 7.09 -11.46 -5.60
C VAL A 137 7.92 -10.46 -4.80
N TYR A 138 8.37 -9.40 -5.45
CA TYR A 138 9.22 -8.35 -4.89
C TYR A 138 8.40 -7.06 -4.73
N PRO A 139 7.78 -6.82 -3.56
CA PRO A 139 6.95 -5.64 -3.36
C PRO A 139 7.80 -4.36 -3.33
N LYS A 140 7.37 -3.33 -4.07
CA LYS A 140 7.96 -1.99 -4.02
C LYS A 140 7.58 -1.31 -2.70
N ARG A 141 8.57 -0.82 -1.96
CA ARG A 141 8.36 -0.04 -0.74
C ARG A 141 8.78 1.40 -0.98
N GLU A 142 7.82 2.30 -0.95
CA GLU A 142 8.08 3.74 -0.94
C GLU A 142 8.11 4.24 0.51
N VAL A 143 9.24 4.82 0.93
CA VAL A 143 9.38 5.38 2.27
C VAL A 143 9.25 6.89 2.17
N ILE A 144 8.07 7.40 2.52
CA ILE A 144 7.82 8.84 2.58
C ILE A 144 8.41 9.35 3.90
N THR A 145 9.54 10.06 3.82
CA THR A 145 10.12 10.71 4.99
C THR A 145 9.47 12.08 5.19
N ILE A 146 8.53 12.16 6.13
CA ILE A 146 7.94 13.43 6.54
C ILE A 146 8.96 14.17 7.40
N ARG A 147 9.55 15.24 6.86
CA ARG A 147 10.42 16.15 7.63
C ARG A 147 9.54 17.06 8.48
N LYS A 148 9.79 17.10 9.79
CA LYS A 148 9.14 18.09 10.67
C LYS A 148 9.51 19.50 10.21
N PRO A 149 8.55 20.44 10.18
CA PRO A 149 8.85 21.82 9.84
C PRO A 149 9.88 22.41 10.82
N PRO A 150 10.70 23.37 10.38
CA PRO A 150 11.73 23.97 11.23
C PRO A 150 11.11 24.64 12.46
N LYS A 151 11.75 24.47 13.62
CA LYS A 151 11.37 25.19 14.84
C LYS A 151 11.60 26.69 14.64
N HIS A 152 10.59 27.50 14.92
CA HIS A 152 10.67 28.94 14.83
C HIS A 152 10.61 29.58 16.23
N TRP A 153 11.30 30.69 16.38
CA TRP A 153 11.31 31.54 17.56
C TRP A 153 10.31 32.67 17.36
N HIS A 154 9.78 33.22 18.44
CA HIS A 154 8.88 34.38 18.38
C HIS A 154 9.34 35.45 19.36
N ILE A 155 9.07 36.71 19.01
CA ILE A 155 9.24 37.87 19.88
C ILE A 155 7.86 38.20 20.46
N GLY A 156 7.76 38.26 21.78
CA GLY A 156 6.53 38.61 22.49
C GLY A 156 6.73 39.82 23.40
N ILE A 157 5.67 40.58 23.60
CA ILE A 157 5.61 41.59 24.66
C ILE A 157 5.21 40.88 25.94
N SER A 158 6.01 41.02 26.99
CA SER A 158 5.77 40.47 28.32
C SER A 158 5.49 41.59 29.30
N SER A 159 4.52 41.38 30.19
CA SER A 159 4.25 42.30 31.29
C SER A 159 4.13 41.52 32.59
N GLY A 160 4.70 42.05 33.67
CA GLY A 160 4.75 41.37 34.96
C GLY A 160 4.97 42.35 36.11
N TYR A 161 4.98 41.83 37.33
CA TYR A 161 5.24 42.61 38.55
C TYR A 161 6.49 42.05 39.23
N GLY A 162 7.45 42.94 39.53
CA GLY A 162 8.68 42.59 40.23
C GLY A 162 8.76 43.26 41.60
N THR A 163 9.20 42.52 42.61
CA THR A 163 9.55 43.09 43.93
C THR A 163 10.95 43.67 43.84
N THR A 164 11.06 45.00 43.91
CA THR A 164 12.34 45.70 44.04
C THR A 164 12.50 46.19 45.48
N VAL A 165 13.73 46.52 45.90
CA VAL A 165 14.01 47.17 47.20
C VAL A 165 13.22 48.46 47.46
N GLN A 166 12.59 49.04 46.43
CA GLN A 166 11.71 50.21 46.52
C GLN A 166 10.20 49.89 46.42
N GLY A 167 9.81 48.61 46.53
CA GLY A 167 8.42 48.15 46.47
C GLY A 167 8.05 47.41 45.18
N PHE A 168 6.77 47.09 45.04
CA PHE A 168 6.20 46.39 43.88
C PHE A 168 6.08 47.32 42.67
N LYS A 169 6.82 47.04 41.59
CA LYS A 169 6.76 47.83 40.35
C LYS A 169 6.28 46.95 39.17
N PRO A 170 5.31 47.43 38.37
CA PRO A 170 4.98 46.78 37.10
C PRO A 170 6.14 46.98 36.11
N TYR A 171 6.35 45.97 35.27
CA TYR A 171 7.33 45.95 34.21
C TYR A 171 6.66 45.55 32.90
N ILE A 172 7.01 46.26 31.82
CA ILE A 172 6.66 45.90 30.45
C ILE A 172 7.99 45.75 29.71
N GLY A 173 8.16 44.61 29.07
CA GLY A 173 9.39 44.28 28.35
C GLY A 173 9.12 43.49 27.09
N ILE A 174 10.17 43.35 26.29
CA ILE A 174 10.18 42.51 25.10
C ILE A 174 10.99 41.26 25.41
N GLY A 175 10.44 40.09 25.09
CA GLY A 175 11.07 38.79 25.35
C GLY A 175 11.19 37.95 24.10
N ILE A 176 12.26 37.18 24.00
CA ILE A 176 12.44 36.14 22.98
C ILE A 176 11.94 34.83 23.59
N ILE A 177 10.95 34.22 22.94
CA ILE A 177 10.31 32.99 23.43
C ILE A 177 10.67 31.85 22.47
N TYR A 178 11.29 30.80 23.02
CA TYR A 178 11.64 29.60 22.28
C TYR A 178 10.60 28.51 22.52
N SER A 179 9.96 28.02 21.45
CA SER A 179 9.02 26.91 21.55
C SER A 179 9.76 25.58 21.62
N LEU A 180 9.75 24.95 22.81
CA LEU A 180 10.41 23.66 23.04
C LEU A 180 9.63 22.49 22.42
N ILE A 181 8.30 22.61 22.32
CA ILE A 181 7.38 21.53 21.93
C ILE A 181 6.52 22.02 20.76
N SER A 182 6.49 21.24 19.67
CA SER A 182 5.61 21.45 18.52
C SER A 182 4.94 20.11 18.22
N PHE A 183 3.61 20.08 18.28
CA PHE A 183 2.76 18.92 17.96
C PHE A 183 2.36 18.95 16.49
#